data_AF-A0A150HY86-F1
#
_entry.id   AF-A0A150HY86-F1
#
_cell.length_a   1.000
_cell.length_b   1.000
_cell.length_c   1.000
_cell.angle_alpha   90.00
_cell.angle_beta   90.00
_cell.angle_gamma   90.00
#
_symmetry.space_group_name_H-M   'P 1'
#
loop_
_entity.id
_entity.type
_entity.pdbx_description
1 polymer ?
#
loop_
_entity_poly.entity_id
_entity_poly.type
_entity_poly.pdbx_seq_one_letter_code
_entity_poly.pdbx_strand_id
1 'polypeptide(L)'
;MFEVGDYIFTNDDVAHYPYLIIAKKAEHYKLRSENGIRYCREWRIDRIATEQEIAAGHRIDDKTGVTVITPSGTSKVKGGMAAFLDELRDCDTSPNCKKFDERVK
;
A
#
# COMPACT_ATOMS: atom_id res chain seq x y z
N MET A 1 -12.19 17.22 -6.24
CA MET A 1 -11.52 17.66 -7.47
C MET A 1 -10.03 17.53 -7.22
N PHE A 2 -9.27 16.93 -8.13
CA PHE A 2 -7.85 16.64 -7.91
C PHE A 2 -6.97 17.86 -8.20
N GLU A 3 -5.96 18.09 -7.35
CA GLU A 3 -5.05 19.23 -7.43
C GLU A 3 -3.61 18.79 -7.72
N VAL A 4 -2.77 19.76 -8.10
CA VAL A 4 -1.34 19.52 -8.29
C VAL A 4 -0.70 19.33 -6.91
N GLY A 5 -0.01 18.21 -6.73
CA GLY A 5 0.51 17.78 -5.43
C GLY A 5 -0.17 16.53 -4.88
N ASP A 6 -1.37 16.19 -5.36
CA ASP A 6 -2.09 15.00 -4.90
C ASP A 6 -1.47 13.71 -5.44
N TYR A 7 -1.46 12.68 -4.59
CA TYR A 7 -1.16 11.30 -4.99
C TYR A 7 -2.46 10.58 -5.31
N ILE A 8 -2.55 9.94 -6.47
CA ILE A 8 -3.77 9.30 -6.97
C ILE A 8 -3.52 7.90 -7.53
N PHE A 9 -4.59 7.10 -7.58
CA PHE A 9 -4.65 5.86 -8.32
C PHE A 9 -5.51 6.01 -9.57
N THR A 10 -5.11 5.36 -10.66
CA THR A 10 -5.85 5.33 -11.92
C THR A 10 -6.54 3.99 -12.10
N ASN A 11 -7.69 3.98 -12.76
CA ASN A 11 -8.51 2.77 -13.01
C ASN A 11 -7.91 1.81 -14.08
N ASP A 12 -6.72 2.11 -14.62
CA ASP A 12 -5.96 1.11 -15.40
C ASP A 12 -5.20 0.20 -14.42
N ASP A 13 -5.83 -0.93 -14.11
CA ASP A 13 -5.49 -2.02 -13.17
C ASP A 13 -4.11 -2.71 -13.36
N VAL A 14 -3.02 -1.95 -13.57
CA VAL A 14 -1.66 -2.53 -13.65
C VAL A 14 -0.68 -1.87 -12.68
N ALA A 15 -0.90 -0.61 -12.33
CA ALA A 15 0.01 0.11 -11.44
C ALA A 15 -0.48 0.02 -10.00
N HIS A 16 0.18 -0.83 -9.20
CA HIS A 16 -0.01 -0.92 -7.75
C HIS A 16 0.57 0.29 -7.00
N TYR A 17 1.08 1.32 -7.66
CA TYR A 17 1.75 2.46 -7.03
C TYR A 17 0.99 3.78 -7.26
N PRO A 18 1.02 4.71 -6.29
CA PRO A 18 0.37 6.00 -6.41
C PRO A 18 1.13 6.91 -7.39
N TYR A 19 0.41 7.74 -8.14
CA TYR A 19 0.96 8.73 -9.05
C TYR A 19 0.83 10.14 -8.47
N LEU A 20 1.90 10.93 -8.53
CA LEU A 20 1.87 12.34 -8.16
C LEU A 20 1.36 13.19 -9.32
N ILE A 21 0.34 14.02 -9.08
CA ILE A 21 -0.10 15.03 -10.04
C ILE A 21 0.89 16.19 -10.03
N ILE A 22 1.57 16.42 -11.17
CA ILE A 22 2.56 17.49 -11.31
C ILE A 22 2.07 18.67 -12.17
N ALA A 23 1.03 18.47 -12.97
CA ALA A 23 0.37 19.55 -13.70
C ALA A 23 -1.05 19.14 -14.09
N LYS A 24 -1.94 20.15 -14.20
CA LYS A 24 -3.29 20.01 -14.74
C LYS A 24 -3.49 21.01 -15.87
N LYS A 25 -4.05 20.56 -16.99
CA LYS A 25 -4.46 21.40 -18.12
C LYS A 25 -5.85 20.95 -18.60
N ALA A 26 -6.87 21.75 -18.28
CA ALA A 26 -8.26 21.37 -18.49
C ALA A 26 -8.56 19.98 -17.88
N GLU A 27 -9.00 19.03 -18.70
CA GLU A 27 -9.30 17.65 -18.27
C GLU A 27 -8.09 16.70 -18.28
N HIS A 28 -6.92 17.18 -18.69
CA HIS A 28 -5.69 16.38 -18.79
C HIS A 28 -4.78 16.64 -17.59
N TYR A 29 -4.35 15.56 -16.95
CA TYR A 29 -3.43 15.55 -15.82
C TYR A 29 -2.11 14.95 -16.25
N LYS A 30 -1.01 15.58 -15.84
CA LYS A 30 0.34 15.08 -15.98
C LYS A 30 0.74 14.45 -14.64
N LEU A 31 1.03 13.16 -14.71
CA LEU A 31 1.33 12.31 -13.58
C LEU A 31 2.81 11.93 -13.58
N ARG A 32 3.42 11.83 -12.41
CA ARG A 32 4.77 11.33 -12.20
C ARG A 32 4.74 10.10 -11.30
N SER A 33 5.46 9.06 -11.72
CA SER A 33 5.83 7.91 -10.89
C SER A 33 7.34 7.68 -10.97
N GLU A 34 7.84 6.69 -10.23
CA GLU A 34 9.24 6.24 -10.35
C GLU A 34 9.58 5.76 -11.76
N ASN A 35 8.59 5.17 -12.46
CA ASN A 35 8.76 4.62 -13.80
C ASN A 35 8.67 5.67 -14.92
N GLY A 36 8.40 6.94 -14.59
CA GLY A 36 8.39 8.04 -15.55
C GLY A 36 7.16 8.94 -15.47
N ILE A 37 6.83 9.56 -16.60
CA ILE A 37 5.72 10.51 -16.71
C ILE A 37 4.60 9.92 -17.55
N ARG A 38 3.37 10.08 -17.05
CA ARG A 38 2.14 9.64 -17.71
C ARG A 38 1.19 10.82 -17.90
N TYR A 39 0.38 10.77 -18.95
CA TYR A 39 -0.73 11.71 -19.14
C TYR A 39 -2.04 10.93 -19.01
N CYS A 40 -2.94 11.40 -18.16
CA CYS A 40 -4.26 10.79 -17.98
C CYS A 40 -5.36 11.85 -18.08
N ARG A 41 -6.59 11.41 -18.32
CA ARG A 41 -7.78 12.27 -18.23
C ARG A 41 -8.45 12.11 -16.87
N GLU A 42 -9.23 13.10 -16.46
CA GLU A 42 -9.93 13.09 -15.17
C GLU A 42 -10.75 11.81 -14.93
N TRP A 43 -11.50 11.36 -15.93
CA TRP A 43 -12.35 10.16 -15.84
C TRP A 43 -11.59 8.85 -15.61
N ARG A 44 -10.26 8.83 -15.83
CA ARG A 44 -9.41 7.66 -15.57
C ARG A 44 -8.93 7.60 -14.11
N ILE A 45 -9.10 8.68 -13.34
CA ILE A 45 -8.66 8.75 -11.95
C ILE A 45 -9.72 8.06 -11.09
N ASP A 46 -9.30 7.05 -10.32
CA ASP A 46 -10.18 6.30 -9.42
C ASP A 46 -10.37 7.07 -8.11
N ARG A 47 -9.28 7.27 -7.36
CA ARG A 47 -9.29 7.96 -6.07
C ARG A 47 -7.94 8.55 -5.69
N ILE A 48 -7.96 9.38 -4.64
CA ILE A 48 -6.76 9.86 -3.94
C ILE A 48 -6.18 8.72 -3.09
N ALA A 49 -4.85 8.63 -3.05
CA ALA A 49 -4.11 7.70 -2.21
C ALA A 49 -4.12 8.15 -0.74
N THR A 50 -4.22 7.23 0.20
CA THR A 50 -4.13 7.56 1.62
C THR A 50 -2.67 7.82 2.02
N GLU A 51 -2.44 8.52 3.12
CA GLU A 51 -1.08 8.77 3.63
C GLU A 51 -0.29 7.47 3.85
N GLN A 52 -0.97 6.41 4.28
CA GLN A 52 -0.39 5.08 4.48
C GLN A 52 0.06 4.47 3.14
N GLU A 53 -0.74 4.59 2.09
CA GLU A 53 -0.39 4.09 0.75
C GLU A 53 0.73 4.91 0.11
N ILE A 54 0.78 6.22 0.39
CA ILE A 54 1.88 7.09 -0.05
C ILE A 54 3.18 6.70 0.64
N ALA A 55 3.15 6.49 1.97
CA ALA A 55 4.31 6.06 2.75
C ALA A 55 4.79 4.66 2.34
N ALA A 56 3.86 3.75 2.09
CA ALA A 56 4.16 2.39 1.63
C ALA A 56 4.60 2.34 0.14
N GLY A 57 4.31 3.39 -0.63
CA GLY A 57 4.58 3.46 -2.07
C GLY A 57 3.72 2.52 -2.92
N HIS A 58 2.71 1.88 -2.33
CA HIS A 58 1.82 0.96 -3.04
C HIS A 58 0.38 0.98 -2.51
N ARG A 59 -0.56 0.51 -3.34
CA ARG A 59 -1.99 0.38 -3.02
C ARG A 59 -2.14 -0.70 -1.95
N ILE A 60 -2.78 -0.34 -0.85
CA ILE A 60 -3.07 -1.25 0.24
C ILE A 60 -4.50 -1.73 0.02
N ASP A 61 -4.66 -2.95 -0.51
CA ASP A 61 -5.98 -3.56 -0.65
C ASP A 61 -6.34 -4.32 0.63
N ASP A 62 -7.32 -3.80 1.36
CA ASP A 62 -7.89 -4.43 2.56
C ASP A 62 -8.44 -5.85 2.30
N LYS A 63 -8.67 -6.23 1.03
CA LYS A 63 -9.13 -7.57 0.65
C LYS A 63 -8.00 -8.58 0.47
N THR A 64 -6.77 -8.13 0.32
CA THR A 64 -5.57 -8.99 0.22
C THR A 64 -5.00 -9.34 1.59
N GLY A 65 -5.87 -9.50 2.58
CA GLY A 65 -5.45 -9.81 3.94
C GLY A 65 -4.65 -11.12 3.99
N VAL A 66 -3.47 -11.08 4.59
CA VAL A 66 -2.70 -12.30 4.87
C VAL A 66 -3.38 -13.01 6.03
N THR A 67 -3.75 -14.28 5.83
CA THR A 67 -4.27 -15.10 6.92
C THR A 67 -3.11 -15.79 7.62
N VAL A 68 -2.84 -15.40 8.85
CA VAL A 68 -1.83 -16.00 9.73
C VAL A 68 -2.49 -17.17 10.45
N ILE A 69 -1.88 -18.36 10.38
CA ILE A 69 -2.31 -19.55 11.10
C ILE A 69 -1.41 -19.69 12.32
N THR A 70 -1.97 -19.56 13.52
CA THR A 70 -1.28 -19.78 14.80
C THR A 70 -1.86 -20.99 15.52
N PRO A 71 -1.17 -21.58 16.51
CA PRO A 71 -1.76 -22.63 17.37
C PRO A 71 -3.04 -22.18 18.08
N SER A 72 -3.24 -20.86 18.24
CA SER A 72 -4.41 -20.24 18.86
C SER A 72 -5.55 -19.92 17.88
N GLY A 73 -5.37 -20.18 16.58
CA GLY A 73 -6.37 -19.94 15.54
C GLY A 73 -5.87 -19.11 14.36
N THR A 74 -6.79 -18.71 13.48
CA THR A 74 -6.49 -17.92 12.28
C THR A 74 -6.77 -16.43 12.50
N SER A 75 -5.85 -15.57 12.06
CA SER A 75 -5.97 -14.12 12.14
C SER A 75 -5.73 -13.49 10.77
N LYS A 76 -6.52 -12.48 10.39
CA LYS A 76 -6.33 -11.75 9.13
C LYS A 76 -5.57 -10.46 9.38
N VAL A 77 -4.43 -10.32 8.72
CA VAL A 77 -3.59 -9.12 8.76
C VAL A 77 -3.96 -8.25 7.57
N LYS A 78 -4.41 -7.02 7.84
CA LYS A 78 -4.71 -6.04 6.79
C LYS A 78 -3.42 -5.51 6.18
N GLY A 79 -3.40 -5.31 4.86
CA GLY A 79 -2.24 -4.77 4.15
C GLY A 79 -1.23 -5.79 3.62
N GLY A 80 -1.62 -7.06 3.55
CA GLY A 80 -0.84 -8.08 2.84
C GLY A 80 0.42 -8.54 3.59
N MET A 81 1.32 -9.22 2.87
CA MET A 81 2.53 -9.82 3.46
C MET A 81 3.55 -8.77 3.89
N ALA A 82 3.60 -7.62 3.22
CA ALA A 82 4.50 -6.53 3.56
C ALA A 82 4.15 -5.92 4.93
N ALA A 83 2.86 -5.63 5.19
CA ALA A 83 2.40 -5.16 6.49
C ALA A 83 2.65 -6.20 7.60
N PHE A 84 2.44 -7.49 7.31
CA PHE A 84 2.74 -8.56 8.25
C PHE A 84 4.23 -8.66 8.62
N LEU A 85 5.14 -8.52 7.64
CA LEU A 85 6.58 -8.54 7.89
C LEU A 85 7.05 -7.31 8.69
N ASP A 86 6.42 -6.16 8.52
CA ASP A 86 6.72 -4.95 9.30
C ASP A 86 6.29 -5.09 10.76
N GLU A 87 5.08 -5.62 11.01
CA GLU A 87 4.59 -5.96 12.36
C GLU A 87 5.49 -6.99 13.06
N LEU A 88 6.05 -7.95 12.32
CA LEU A 88 7.03 -8.90 12.85
C LEU A 88 8.38 -8.24 13.20
N ARG A 89 8.82 -7.22 12.45
CA ARG A 89 10.07 -6.49 12.75
C ARG A 89 9.97 -5.68 14.05
N ASP A 90 8.79 -5.16 14.37
CA ASP A 90 8.58 -4.48 15.66
C ASP A 90 8.75 -5.42 16.86
N CYS A 91 8.66 -6.73 16.67
CA CYS A 91 8.94 -7.73 17.70
C CYS A 91 10.45 -7.82 18.06
N ASP A 92 11.37 -7.23 17.29
CA ASP A 92 12.78 -7.20 17.71
C ASP A 92 13.05 -6.23 18.87
N THR A 93 12.10 -5.33 19.19
CA THR A 93 12.29 -4.23 20.16
C THR A 93 11.44 -4.31 21.45
N SER A 94 10.53 -5.27 21.58
CA SER A 94 9.64 -5.36 22.76
C SER A 94 10.06 -6.48 23.71
N PRO A 95 10.15 -6.25 25.04
CA PRO A 95 10.58 -7.26 26.03
C PRO A 95 9.63 -8.46 26.16
N ASN A 96 8.52 -8.48 25.41
CA ASN A 96 7.50 -9.53 25.45
C ASN A 96 7.55 -10.53 24.27
N CYS A 97 8.54 -10.47 23.38
CA CYS A 97 8.67 -11.48 22.33
C CYS A 97 9.14 -12.80 22.95
N LYS A 98 8.16 -13.66 23.27
CA LYS A 98 8.39 -15.07 23.61
C LYS A 98 8.98 -15.75 22.38
N LYS A 99 10.30 -15.91 22.38
CA LYS A 99 11.00 -16.79 21.43
C LYS A 99 10.26 -18.13 21.43
N PHE A 100 9.83 -18.56 20.25
CA PHE A 100 9.29 -19.90 20.08
C PHE A 100 10.40 -20.88 20.44
N ASP A 101 10.26 -21.57 21.58
CA ASP A 101 11.21 -22.59 22.03
C ASP A 101 10.95 -23.83 21.17
N GLU A 102 11.76 -24.02 20.14
CA GLU A 102 11.68 -25.16 19.24
C GLU A 102 12.19 -26.42 19.95
N ARG A 103 11.39 -26.97 20.86
CA ARG A 103 11.59 -28.32 21.36
C ARG A 103 10.94 -29.31 20.40
N VAL A 104 11.65 -29.61 19.32
CA VAL A 104 11.42 -30.83 18.52
C VAL A 104 11.65 -32.02 19.45
N LYS A 105 10.64 -32.89 19.56
CA LYS A 105 10.69 -34.10 20.37
C LYS A 105 10.69 -35.33 19.47
#